data_AF-R1CL47-F1
#
_entry.id   AF-R1CL47-F1
#
_cell.length_a   1.000
_cell.length_b   1.000
_cell.length_c   1.000
_cell.angle_alpha   90.00
_cell.angle_beta   90.00
_cell.angle_gamma   90.00
#
_symmetry.space_group_name_H-M   'P 1'
#
loop_
_entity.id
_entity.type
_entity.pdbx_description
1 polymer ?
#
loop_
_entity_poly.entity_id
_entity_poly.type
_entity_poly.pdbx_seq_one_letter_code
_entity_poly.pdbx_strand_id
1 'polypeptide(L)' 'MPLQEPPAAVVEPVRGSSRDLLAPGSELAWRVASLSRSERGRVGACARALLQGEARRGAARRGEAGGGGARSFF' A
#
# COMPACT_ATOMS: atom_id res chain seq x y z
N MET A 1 -48.17 0.63 16.39
CA MET A 1 -47.39 -0.06 17.44
C MET A 1 -45.93 0.32 17.23
N PRO A 2 -45.26 1.07 18.13
CA PRO A 2 -43.86 1.40 17.94
C PRO A 2 -43.02 0.13 18.17
N LEU A 3 -42.13 -0.19 17.23
CA LEU A 3 -41.13 -1.25 17.39
C LEU A 3 -40.17 -0.78 18.48
N GLN A 4 -40.28 -1.37 19.67
CA GLN A 4 -39.26 -1.21 20.71
C GLN A 4 -37.96 -1.82 20.17
N GLU A 5 -36.97 -0.97 19.86
CA GLU A 5 -35.61 -1.45 19.66
C GLU A 5 -35.19 -2.19 20.94
N PRO A 6 -34.71 -3.44 20.83
CA PRO A 6 -34.23 -4.14 22.00
C PRO A 6 -33.09 -3.32 22.61
N PRO A 7 -33.03 -3.20 23.97
CA PRO A 7 -31.93 -2.51 24.63
C PRO A 7 -30.62 -3.09 24.11
N ALA A 8 -29.61 -2.24 23.87
CA ALA A 8 -28.30 -2.65 23.40
C ALA A 8 -27.71 -3.69 24.36
N ALA A 9 -28.02 -4.96 24.11
CA ALA A 9 -27.52 -6.07 24.87
C ALA A 9 -26.02 -6.05 24.60
N VAL A 10 -25.24 -5.73 25.63
CA VAL A 10 -23.81 -5.98 25.64
C VAL A 10 -23.69 -7.50 25.64
N VAL A 11 -23.74 -8.09 24.45
CA VAL A 11 -23.54 -9.51 24.26
C VAL A 11 -22.07 -9.75 24.55
N GLU A 12 -21.79 -10.32 25.72
CA GLU A 12 -20.44 -10.76 26.05
C GLU A 12 -19.92 -11.65 24.92
N PRO A 13 -18.79 -11.30 24.29
CA PRO A 13 -18.27 -12.06 23.17
C PRO A 13 -17.96 -13.48 23.64
N VAL A 14 -18.52 -14.46 22.93
CA VAL A 14 -18.32 -15.88 23.21
C VAL A 14 -16.85 -16.21 23.01
N ARG A 15 -16.11 -16.46 24.11
CA ARG A 15 -14.69 -16.80 24.04
C ARG A 15 -14.44 -17.93 23.06
N GLY A 16 -13.59 -17.67 22.07
CA GLY A 16 -13.22 -18.65 21.05
C GLY A 16 -14.09 -18.61 19.79
N SER A 17 -14.96 -17.60 19.68
CA SER A 17 -15.66 -17.31 18.43
C SER A 17 -14.69 -16.83 17.36
N SER A 18 -14.97 -17.13 16.09
CA SER A 18 -14.19 -16.60 14.96
C SER A 18 -14.17 -15.06 14.94
N ARG A 19 -15.16 -14.42 15.55
CA ARG A 19 -15.19 -12.96 15.75
C ARG A 19 -14.06 -12.45 16.65
N ASP A 20 -13.54 -13.26 17.57
CA ASP A 20 -12.45 -12.87 18.46
C ASP A 20 -11.09 -12.87 17.75
N LEU A 21 -10.96 -13.64 16.66
CA LEU A 21 -9.70 -13.78 15.91
C LEU A 21 -9.22 -12.47 15.30
N LEU A 22 -10.12 -11.54 15.00
CA LEU A 22 -9.77 -10.21 14.48
C LEU A 22 -10.06 -9.10 15.50
N ALA A 23 -10.23 -9.45 16.77
CA ALA A 23 -10.36 -8.46 17.82
C ALA A 23 -9.11 -7.56 17.86
N PRO A 24 -9.27 -6.25 18.13
CA PRO A 24 -8.14 -5.35 18.35
C PRO A 24 -7.19 -5.90 19.41
N GLY A 25 -5.90 -5.96 19.09
CA GLY A 25 -4.87 -6.52 19.99
C GLY A 25 -4.61 -8.03 19.83
N SER A 26 -5.41 -8.75 19.05
CA SER A 26 -5.12 -10.15 18.71
C SER A 26 -3.90 -10.28 17.78
N GLU A 27 -3.17 -11.39 17.90
CA GLU A 27 -1.99 -11.66 17.07
C GLU A 27 -2.36 -11.74 15.58
N LEU A 28 -3.51 -12.35 15.25
CA LEU A 28 -3.96 -12.45 13.86
C LEU A 28 -4.34 -11.08 13.29
N ALA A 29 -5.00 -10.21 14.05
CA ALA A 29 -5.24 -8.82 13.63
C ALA A 29 -3.92 -8.08 13.35
N TRP A 30 -2.90 -8.27 14.20
CA TRP A 30 -1.56 -7.72 13.98
C TRP A 30 -0.88 -8.25 12.72
N ARG A 31 -0.95 -9.57 12.48
CA ARG A 31 -0.39 -10.21 11.28
C ARG A 31 -1.06 -9.70 10.02
N VAL A 32 -2.39 -9.64 9.97
CA VAL A 32 -3.16 -9.13 8.81
C VAL A 32 -2.84 -7.66 8.55
N ALA A 33 -2.82 -6.82 9.58
CA ALA A 33 -2.48 -5.41 9.43
C ALA A 33 -1.03 -5.22 8.93
N SER A 34 -0.09 -6.05 9.39
CA SER A 34 1.31 -6.00 8.98
C SER A 34 1.51 -6.47 7.54
N LEU A 35 0.83 -7.53 7.13
CA LEU A 35 0.78 -7.99 5.72
C LEU A 35 0.26 -6.88 4.81
N SER A 36 -0.87 -6.28 5.17
CA SER A 36 -1.47 -5.19 4.39
C SER A 36 -0.53 -3.97 4.26
N ARG A 37 0.18 -3.60 5.33
CA ARG A 37 1.21 -2.54 5.27
C ARG A 37 2.40 -2.92 4.40
N SER A 38 2.90 -4.16 4.50
CA SER A 38 4.02 -4.66 3.70
C SER A 38 3.67 -4.69 2.21
N GLU A 39 2.47 -5.13 1.87
CA GLU A 39 1.96 -5.11 0.50
C GLU A 39 1.88 -3.68 -0.05
N ARG A 40 1.29 -2.74 0.70
CA ARG A 40 1.29 -1.32 0.33
C ARG A 40 2.71 -0.75 0.16
N GLY A 41 3.63 -1.15 1.03
CA GLY A 41 5.05 -0.76 0.93
C GLY A 41 5.71 -1.26 -0.35
N ARG A 42 5.47 -2.53 -0.73
CA ARG A 42 5.96 -3.12 -1.99
C ARG A 42 5.36 -2.42 -3.20
N VAL A 43 4.06 -2.18 -3.23
CA VAL A 43 3.40 -1.44 -4.31
C VAL A 43 4.00 -0.04 -4.47
N GLY A 44 4.20 0.68 -3.36
CA GLY A 44 4.84 1.99 -3.38
C GLY A 44 6.30 1.96 -3.84
N ALA A 45 7.05 0.91 -3.48
CA ALA A 45 8.42 0.70 -3.95
C ALA A 45 8.46 0.40 -5.46
N CYS A 46 7.57 -0.47 -5.96
CA CYS A 46 7.43 -0.76 -7.37
C CYS A 46 7.06 0.50 -8.18
N ALA A 47 6.09 1.29 -7.72
CA ALA A 47 5.73 2.55 -8.36
C ALA A 47 6.91 3.52 -8.44
N ARG A 48 7.67 3.68 -7.34
CA ARG A 48 8.90 4.51 -7.34
C ARG A 48 9.97 3.98 -8.28
N ALA A 49 10.16 2.66 -8.36
CA ALA A 49 11.13 2.05 -9.26
C ALA A 49 10.76 2.30 -10.73
N LEU A 50 9.48 2.19 -11.08
CA LEU A 50 8.97 2.51 -12.41
C LEU A 50 9.20 3.99 -12.76
N LEU A 51 8.83 4.90 -11.86
CA LEU A 51 9.05 6.35 -12.05
C LEU A 51 10.54 6.69 -12.22
N GLN A 52 11.43 6.07 -11.44
CA GLN A 52 12.87 6.24 -11.60
C GLN A 52 13.40 5.67 -12.91
N GLY A 53 12.90 4.51 -13.35
CA GLY A 53 13.24 3.93 -14.64
C GLY A 53 12.85 4.84 -15.81
N GLU A 54 11.66 5.42 -15.76
CA GLU A 54 11.18 6.40 -16.74
C GLU A 54 12.00 7.70 -16.70
N ALA A 55 12.33 8.22 -15.50
CA ALA A 55 13.21 9.38 -15.37
C ALA A 55 14.60 9.12 -15.99
N ARG A 56 15.18 7.94 -15.77
CA ARG A 56 16.45 7.53 -16.39
C ARG A 56 16.35 7.41 -17.90
N ARG A 57 15.27 6.84 -18.44
CA ARG A 57 15.01 6.77 -19.89
C ARG A 57 14.85 8.16 -20.51
N GLY A 58 14.14 9.06 -19.84
CA GLY A 58 14.00 10.46 -20.25
C GLY A 58 15.33 11.21 -20.27
N ALA A 59 16.19 10.98 -19.27
CA ALA A 59 17.54 11.53 -19.22
C ALA A 59 18.43 10.98 -20.35
N ALA A 60 18.39 9.67 -20.61
CA ALA A 60 19.12 9.04 -21.72
C ALA A 60 18.72 9.62 -23.08
N ARG A 61 17.41 9.81 -23.34
CA ARG A 61 16.92 10.43 -24.58
C ARG A 61 17.32 11.90 -24.72
N ARG A 62 17.39 12.66 -23.62
CA ARG A 62 17.92 14.04 -23.64
C ARG A 62 19.42 14.08 -23.88
N GLY A 63 20.17 13.10 -23.38
CA GLY A 63 21.60 12.93 -23.66
C GLY A 63 21.87 12.64 -25.14
N GLU A 64 21.08 11.76 -25.77
CA GLU A 64 21.16 11.53 -27.23
C GLU A 64 20.77 12.77 -28.04
N ALA A 65 19.71 13.48 -27.65
CA ALA A 65 19.29 14.71 -28.32
C ALA A 65 20.30 15.88 -28.15
N GLY A 66 21.11 15.87 -27.09
CA GLY A 66 22.18 16.85 -26.84
C GLY A 66 23.57 16.44 -27.36
N GLY A 67 23.75 15.18 -27.77
CA GLY A 67 25.04 14.63 -28.23
C GLY A 67 25.31 14.72 -29.73
N GLY A 68 24.40 15.30 -30.51
CA GLY A 68 24.48 15.42 -31.97
C GLY A 68 25.13 16.70 -32.50
N GLY A 69 25.92 17.41 -31.69
CA GLY A 69 26.42 18.75 -32.01
C GLY A 69 27.81 19.07 -31.50
N ALA A 70 28.73 18.10 -31.44
CA ALA A 70 30.16 18.36 -31.20
C ALA A 70 30.98 17.90 -32.41
N ARG A 71 30.66 18.46 -33.58
CA ARG A 71 31.55 18.47 -34.74
C ARG A 71 31.62 19.90 -35.27
N SER A 72 32.39 20.74 -34.61
CA SER A 72 32.91 21.97 -35.21
C SER A 72 34.43 21.87 -35.21
N PHE A 73 34.95 21.78 -36.43
CA PHE A 73 36.36 21.92 -36.78
C PHE A 73 36.92 23.23 -36.21
N PHE A 74 38.08 23.13 -35.56
CA PHE A 74 39.14 24.14 -35.55
C PHE A 74 40.48 23.42 -35.44
#